data_AF-A0A1G9JDQ5-F1
#
_entry.id   AF-A0A1G9JDQ5-F1
#
_cell.length_a   1.000
_cell.length_b   1.000
_cell.length_c   1.000
_cell.angle_alpha   90.00
_cell.angle_beta   90.00
_cell.angle_gamma   90.00
#
_symmetry.space_group_name_H-M   'P 1'
#
loop_
_entity.id
_entity.type
_entity.pdbx_description
1 polymer ?
#
loop_
_entity_poly.entity_id
_entity_poly.type
_entity_poly.pdbx_seq_one_letter_code
_entity_poly.pdbx_strand_id
1 'polypeptide(L)'
;ADKPTSANISGQAAIGSGFTLKTLTTTGTNWILGTTTSGELISYRINGIGDRTRLPLKDTTWEGISHLMSPGGGVYYGRHPNGALYHYRDTNPHDGDGDDITGLGTVDPKGWSQILMSAQPATVS
;
A
#
# COMPACT_ATOMS: atom_id res chain seq x y z
N ALA A 1 -4.74 -14.16 20.09
CA ALA A 1 -5.73 -14.58 19.08
C ALA A 1 -5.38 -16.00 18.66
N ASP A 2 -6.35 -16.90 18.62
CA ASP A 2 -6.11 -18.28 18.21
C ASP A 2 -5.84 -18.35 16.71
N LYS A 3 -5.00 -19.31 16.31
CA LYS A 3 -4.72 -19.55 14.90
C LYS A 3 -6.01 -19.96 14.20
N PRO A 4 -6.39 -19.32 13.07
CA PRO A 4 -7.59 -19.69 12.35
C PRO A 4 -7.53 -21.16 11.91
N THR A 5 -8.65 -21.84 12.04
CA THR A 5 -8.86 -23.21 11.54
C THR A 5 -9.39 -23.18 10.11
N SER A 6 -9.44 -24.33 9.43
CA SER A 6 -10.04 -24.43 8.10
C SER A 6 -11.52 -24.00 8.09
N ALA A 7 -12.24 -24.18 9.19
CA ALA A 7 -13.62 -23.71 9.33
C ALA A 7 -13.74 -22.17 9.32
N ASN A 8 -12.66 -21.44 9.64
CA ASN A 8 -12.61 -19.98 9.56
C ASN A 8 -12.26 -19.47 8.15
N ILE A 9 -11.85 -20.35 7.24
CA ILE A 9 -11.50 -20.04 5.84
C ILE A 9 -12.44 -20.85 4.93
N SER A 10 -13.74 -20.67 5.14
CA SER A 10 -14.78 -21.50 4.53
C SER A 10 -15.29 -20.97 3.18
N GLY A 11 -14.78 -19.83 2.70
CA GLY A 11 -15.20 -19.25 1.43
C GLY A 11 -14.55 -17.91 1.10
N GLN A 12 -14.82 -17.43 -0.10
CA GLN A 12 -14.44 -16.10 -0.57
C GLN A 12 -15.69 -15.32 -0.96
N ALA A 13 -15.68 -14.01 -0.73
CA ALA A 13 -16.70 -13.09 -1.19
C ALA A 13 -16.05 -11.91 -1.91
N ALA A 14 -16.64 -11.48 -3.02
CA ALA A 14 -16.22 -10.23 -3.64
C ALA A 14 -16.59 -9.07 -2.71
N ILE A 15 -15.58 -8.33 -2.25
CA ILE A 15 -15.78 -7.21 -1.31
C ILE A 15 -16.33 -5.94 -2.01
N GLY A 16 -16.20 -5.88 -3.34
CA GLY A 16 -16.72 -4.81 -4.19
C GLY A 16 -16.06 -4.76 -5.57
N SER A 17 -16.44 -3.78 -6.39
CA SER A 17 -15.92 -3.54 -7.75
C SER A 17 -15.40 -2.11 -7.93
N GLY A 18 -14.67 -1.82 -9.02
CA GLY A 18 -14.22 -0.45 -9.33
C GLY A 18 -12.91 -0.01 -8.64
N PHE A 19 -12.09 -0.96 -8.19
CA PHE A 19 -10.72 -0.67 -7.74
C PHE A 19 -9.84 -0.36 -8.97
N THR A 20 -8.99 0.67 -8.87
CA THR A 20 -8.15 1.17 -9.98
C THR A 20 -6.65 1.03 -9.73
N LEU A 21 -6.27 0.36 -8.64
CA LEU A 21 -4.88 0.24 -8.23
C LEU A 21 -4.09 -0.67 -9.18
N LYS A 22 -2.93 -0.20 -9.65
CA LYS A 22 -1.94 -1.01 -10.38
C LYS A 22 -0.89 -1.64 -9.47
N THR A 23 -0.71 -1.11 -8.26
CA THR A 23 0.13 -1.69 -7.20
C THR A 23 -0.72 -1.93 -5.95
N LEU A 24 -0.30 -2.82 -5.06
CA LEU A 24 -1.10 -3.18 -3.89
C LEU A 24 -0.21 -3.46 -2.67
N THR A 25 -0.47 -2.76 -1.57
CA THR A 25 0.14 -3.05 -0.27
C THR A 25 -0.86 -2.79 0.86
N THR A 26 -0.50 -3.16 2.10
CA THR A 26 -1.29 -2.89 3.29
C THR A 26 -0.52 -1.97 4.23
N THR A 27 -1.16 -0.93 4.77
CA THR A 27 -0.53 -0.01 5.73
C THR A 27 -0.97 -0.26 7.17
N GLY A 28 -1.94 -1.17 7.35
CA GLY A 28 -2.49 -1.57 8.65
C GLY A 28 -3.72 -2.45 8.47
N THR A 29 -4.32 -2.86 9.59
CA THR A 29 -5.59 -3.61 9.60
C THR A 29 -6.67 -2.82 8.86
N ASN A 30 -7.36 -3.46 7.92
CA ASN A 30 -8.42 -2.86 7.08
C ASN A 30 -7.94 -1.78 6.10
N TRP A 31 -6.64 -1.54 5.98
CA TRP A 31 -6.09 -0.51 5.10
C TRP A 31 -5.30 -1.12 3.95
N ILE A 32 -5.71 -0.77 2.73
CA ILE A 32 -5.02 -1.09 1.49
C ILE A 32 -4.58 0.20 0.83
N LEU A 33 -3.38 0.24 0.28
CA LEU A 33 -2.85 1.40 -0.41
C LEU A 33 -2.16 0.98 -1.71
N GLY A 34 -2.22 1.84 -2.72
CA GLY A 34 -1.61 1.57 -4.00
C GLY A 34 -1.61 2.79 -4.91
N THR A 35 -0.93 2.62 -6.04
CA THR A 35 -0.86 3.63 -7.09
C THR A 35 -1.82 3.29 -8.22
N THR A 36 -2.28 4.29 -8.98
CA THR A 36 -3.02 4.07 -10.24
C THR A 36 -2.12 4.23 -11.45
N THR A 37 -2.60 3.81 -12.62
CA THR A 37 -1.90 4.04 -13.89
C THR A 37 -1.74 5.53 -14.21
N SER A 38 -2.63 6.38 -13.71
CA SER A 38 -2.59 7.83 -13.87
C SER A 38 -1.62 8.52 -12.89
N GLY A 39 -1.03 7.77 -11.96
CA GLY A 39 -0.05 8.27 -11.01
C GLY A 39 -0.62 8.79 -9.70
N GLU A 40 -1.89 8.50 -9.40
CA GLU A 40 -2.46 8.80 -8.09
C GLU A 40 -1.88 7.85 -7.02
N LEU A 41 -1.84 8.30 -5.78
CA LEU A 41 -1.72 7.46 -4.58
C LEU A 41 -3.08 7.41 -3.88
N ILE A 42 -3.63 6.21 -3.71
CA ILE A 42 -4.95 6.01 -3.11
C ILE A 42 -4.83 5.03 -1.94
N SER A 43 -5.49 5.37 -0.84
CA SER A 43 -5.78 4.47 0.26
C SER A 43 -7.24 4.04 0.24
N TYR A 44 -7.51 2.81 0.63
CA TYR A 44 -8.85 2.29 0.89
C TYR A 44 -8.91 1.78 2.31
N ARG A 45 -9.90 2.27 3.07
CA ARG A 45 -10.33 1.63 4.31
C ARG A 45 -11.48 0.68 4.00
N ILE A 46 -11.37 -0.58 4.38
CA ILE A 46 -12.34 -1.64 4.07
C ILE A 46 -12.77 -2.30 5.37
N ASN A 47 -13.99 -2.03 5.84
CA ASN A 47 -14.51 -2.62 7.07
C ASN A 47 -15.38 -3.87 6.81
N GLY A 48 -15.77 -4.12 5.55
CA GLY A 48 -16.58 -5.27 5.18
C GLY A 48 -17.04 -5.26 3.72
N ILE A 49 -17.88 -6.21 3.35
CA ILE A 49 -18.49 -6.29 2.02
C ILE A 49 -19.37 -5.05 1.81
N GLY A 50 -19.10 -4.29 0.75
CA GLY A 50 -19.85 -3.07 0.44
C GLY A 50 -19.54 -1.86 1.34
N ASP A 51 -18.75 -2.03 2.41
CA ASP A 51 -18.29 -0.94 3.29
C ASP A 51 -16.81 -0.64 3.02
N ARG A 52 -16.61 0.37 2.17
CA ARG A 52 -15.28 0.88 1.84
C ARG A 52 -15.30 2.40 1.72
N THR A 53 -14.18 3.01 2.09
CA THR A 53 -13.91 4.43 1.85
C THR A 53 -12.70 4.55 0.95
N ARG A 54 -12.83 5.25 -0.19
CA ARG A 54 -11.70 5.63 -1.06
C ARG A 54 -11.14 6.97 -0.57
N LEU A 55 -9.84 7.02 -0.37
CA LEU A 55 -9.12 8.19 0.14
C LEU A 55 -7.99 8.53 -0.85
N PRO A 56 -8.18 9.50 -1.74
CA PRO A 56 -7.10 9.98 -2.60
C PRO A 56 -6.08 10.75 -1.75
N LEU A 57 -4.83 10.28 -1.71
CA LEU A 57 -3.76 10.92 -0.93
C LEU A 57 -2.94 11.87 -1.80
N LYS A 58 -2.69 11.50 -3.06
CA LYS A 58 -2.07 12.37 -4.07
C LYS A 58 -2.68 12.12 -5.44
N ASP A 59 -2.84 13.20 -6.21
CA ASP A 59 -3.46 13.13 -7.53
C ASP A 59 -2.46 12.76 -8.65
N THR A 60 -1.15 12.92 -8.41
CA THR A 60 -0.08 12.64 -9.38
C THR A 60 1.26 12.38 -8.66
N THR A 61 2.36 12.22 -9.41
CA THR A 61 3.75 11.94 -9.00
C THR A 61 4.10 10.51 -8.64
N TRP A 62 3.13 9.58 -8.66
CA TRP A 62 3.35 8.17 -8.33
C TRP A 62 3.31 7.24 -9.55
N GLU A 63 3.23 7.80 -10.77
CA GLU A 63 3.14 7.06 -12.03
C GLU A 63 4.38 6.18 -12.30
N GLY A 64 5.55 6.61 -11.82
CA GLY A 64 6.82 5.89 -11.99
C GLY A 64 6.96 4.64 -11.12
N ILE A 65 6.09 4.42 -10.14
CA ILE A 65 6.19 3.26 -9.25
C ILE A 65 5.62 2.02 -9.93
N SER A 66 6.46 0.99 -10.03
CA SER A 66 6.14 -0.33 -10.57
C SER A 66 5.74 -1.33 -9.49
N HIS A 67 6.31 -1.20 -8.29
CA HIS A 67 6.01 -2.06 -7.14
C HIS A 67 6.03 -1.18 -5.89
N LEU A 68 5.11 -1.46 -4.96
CA LEU A 68 4.95 -0.73 -3.73
C LEU A 68 4.91 -1.71 -2.56
N MET A 69 5.58 -1.37 -1.47
CA MET A 69 5.58 -2.17 -0.26
C MET A 69 5.56 -1.26 0.96
N SER A 70 4.83 -1.66 2.00
CA SER A 70 4.84 -1.03 3.30
C SER A 70 5.10 -2.07 4.40
N PRO A 71 6.07 -1.85 5.29
CA PRO A 71 6.19 -2.59 6.56
C PRO A 71 5.20 -2.07 7.63
N GLY A 72 4.27 -1.18 7.28
CA GLY A 72 3.38 -0.51 8.22
C GLY A 72 4.00 0.74 8.85
N GLY A 73 3.24 1.35 9.77
CA GLY A 73 3.65 2.52 10.52
C GLY A 73 3.93 3.76 9.67
N GLY A 74 3.40 3.85 8.45
CA GLY A 74 3.57 4.99 7.55
C GLY A 74 4.81 4.96 6.65
N VAL A 75 5.59 3.87 6.65
CA VAL A 75 6.73 3.72 5.73
C VAL A 75 6.28 3.14 4.41
N TYR A 76 6.70 3.73 3.29
CA TYR A 76 6.49 3.19 1.94
C TYR A 76 7.79 3.06 1.16
N TYR A 77 7.96 1.95 0.45
CA TYR A 77 9.05 1.73 -0.50
C TYR A 77 8.52 1.56 -1.91
N GLY A 78 8.96 2.44 -2.81
CA GLY A 78 8.55 2.49 -4.20
C GLY A 78 9.67 2.07 -5.13
N ARG A 79 9.49 0.97 -5.88
CA ARG A 79 10.43 0.54 -6.91
C ARG A 79 10.04 1.11 -8.27
N HIS A 80 10.99 1.75 -8.95
CA HIS A 80 10.82 2.23 -10.32
C HIS A 80 11.27 1.20 -11.37
N PRO A 81 10.75 1.24 -12.62
CA PRO A 81 11.18 0.35 -13.70
C PRO A 81 12.68 0.38 -14.01
N ASN A 82 13.35 1.52 -13.76
CA ASN A 82 14.80 1.66 -13.91
C ASN A 82 15.61 0.94 -12.81
N GLY A 83 14.94 0.29 -11.85
CA GLY A 83 15.55 -0.43 -10.75
C GLY A 83 15.92 0.42 -9.54
N ALA A 84 15.51 1.69 -9.49
CA ALA A 84 15.66 2.51 -8.29
C ALA A 84 14.64 2.10 -7.21
N LEU A 85 15.03 2.22 -5.94
CA LEU A 85 14.14 2.11 -4.79
C LEU A 85 14.09 3.44 -4.04
N TYR A 86 12.89 3.98 -3.85
CA TYR A 86 12.64 5.21 -3.10
C TYR A 86 11.96 4.93 -1.77
N HIS A 87 12.21 5.80 -0.81
CA HIS A 87 11.64 5.74 0.54
C HIS A 87 10.74 6.95 0.78
N TYR A 88 9.56 6.70 1.35
CA TYR A 88 8.59 7.72 1.73
C TYR A 88 8.10 7.48 3.16
N ARG A 89 7.66 8.56 3.80
CA ARG A 89 7.07 8.56 5.13
C ARG A 89 5.80 9.36 5.16
N ASP A 90 4.74 8.71 5.60
CA ASP A 90 3.46 9.27 5.99
C ASP A 90 3.42 9.29 7.52
N THR A 91 3.07 10.43 8.11
CA THR A 91 3.15 10.60 9.57
C THR A 91 1.91 10.01 10.23
N ASN A 92 0.75 10.07 9.56
CA ASN A 92 -0.53 9.60 10.03
C ASN A 92 -1.28 8.83 8.93
N PRO A 93 -0.84 7.61 8.57
CA PRO A 93 -1.28 6.89 7.35
C PRO A 93 -2.75 6.45 7.32
N HIS A 94 -3.52 6.77 8.36
CA HIS A 94 -4.90 6.32 8.57
C HIS A 94 -5.88 7.49 8.79
N ASP A 95 -5.51 8.74 8.49
CA ASP A 95 -6.42 9.90 8.52
C ASP A 95 -7.01 10.25 7.13
N GLY A 96 -6.42 9.70 6.06
CA GLY A 96 -6.87 9.97 4.70
C GLY A 96 -6.36 11.29 4.12
N ASP A 97 -5.38 11.90 4.77
CA ASP A 97 -4.63 13.05 4.27
C ASP A 97 -3.33 12.57 3.63
N GLY A 98 -2.89 13.22 2.56
CA GLY A 98 -1.60 12.95 1.94
C GLY A 98 -0.59 14.08 2.11
N ASP A 99 -0.96 15.18 2.75
CA ASP A 99 -0.10 16.36 2.90
C ASP A 99 1.09 16.14 3.83
N ASP A 100 0.99 15.16 4.72
CA ASP A 100 2.08 14.73 5.61
C ASP A 100 2.95 13.60 5.03
N ILE A 101 2.72 13.24 3.75
CA ILE A 101 3.57 12.30 3.01
C ILE A 101 4.81 13.03 2.50
N THR A 102 5.97 12.54 2.92
CA THR A 102 7.28 13.09 2.58
C THR A 102 8.15 12.05 1.86
N GLY A 103 8.85 12.48 0.81
CA GLY A 103 9.90 11.68 0.18
C GLY A 103 11.19 11.80 0.98
N LEU A 104 11.73 10.67 1.42
CA LEU A 104 12.99 10.60 2.19
C LEU A 104 14.20 10.29 1.31
N GLY A 105 14.00 10.26 -0.01
CA GLY A 105 15.04 10.10 -1.01
C GLY A 105 15.16 8.66 -1.54
N THR A 106 16.25 8.45 -2.27
CA THR A 106 16.55 7.19 -2.92
C THR A 106 17.31 6.28 -1.96
N VAL A 107 16.79 5.08 -1.70
CA VAL A 107 17.50 4.02 -0.96
C VAL A 107 18.66 3.50 -1.79
N ASP A 108 18.38 3.19 -3.06
CA ASP A 108 19.39 2.84 -4.07
C ASP A 108 18.91 3.32 -5.45
N PRO A 109 19.74 4.05 -6.24
CA PRO A 109 19.35 4.54 -7.55
C PRO A 109 19.17 3.45 -8.61
N LYS A 110 19.60 2.21 -8.39
CA LYS A 110 19.48 1.11 -9.37
C LYS A 110 19.56 -0.27 -8.71
N GLY A 111 19.57 -1.32 -9.52
CA GLY A 111 19.90 -2.68 -9.07
C GLY A 111 18.74 -3.48 -8.47
N TRP A 112 17.64 -2.84 -8.10
CA TRP A 112 16.44 -3.55 -7.67
C TRP A 112 15.73 -4.19 -8.87
N SER A 113 15.62 -5.51 -8.87
CA SER A 113 15.02 -6.31 -9.95
C SER A 113 13.83 -7.16 -9.49
N GLN A 114 13.42 -7.02 -8.22
CA GLN A 114 12.34 -7.78 -7.61
C GLN A 114 11.01 -7.53 -8.34
N ILE A 115 10.33 -8.63 -8.65
CA ILE A 115 8.99 -8.67 -9.28
C ILE A 115 7.86 -8.76 -8.24
N LEU A 116 8.22 -8.98 -6.99
CA LEU A 116 7.32 -8.97 -5.84
C LEU A 116 8.09 -8.38 -4.65
N MET A 117 7.45 -7.49 -3.93
CA MET A 117 7.97 -6.93 -2.69
C MET A 117 6.95 -7.20 -1.59
N SER A 118 7.43 -7.75 -0.49
CA SER A 118 6.67 -7.89 0.74
C SER A 118 7.51 -7.35 1.89
N ALA A 119 6.84 -6.96 2.96
CA ALA A 119 7.48 -6.70 4.23
C ALA A 119 6.73 -7.46 5.31
N GLN A 120 7.47 -7.78 6.36
CA GLN A 120 6.86 -8.13 7.63
C GLN A 120 6.31 -6.83 8.24
N PRO A 121 4.99 -6.72 8.49
CA PRO A 121 4.45 -5.63 9.28
C PRO A 121 5.10 -5.63 10.65
N ALA A 122 5.28 -4.48 11.28
CA ALA A 122 5.76 -4.42 12.66
C ALA A 122 4.89 -5.32 13.57
N THR A 123 5.39 -6.51 13.88
CA THR A 123 4.84 -7.37 14.92
C THR A 123 5.34 -6.76 16.22
N VAL A 124 4.44 -6.12 16.97
CA VAL A 124 4.68 -5.78 18.37
C VAL A 124 5.40 -6.94 19.08
N SER A 125 6.52 -6.61 19.72
CA SER A 125 7.21 -7.48 20.69
C SER A 125 6.48 -7.47 22.02
#